data_AF-A0AA51HG38-F1
#
_entry.id   AF-A0AA51HG38-F1
#
_cell.length_a   1.000
_cell.length_b   1.000
_cell.length_c   1.000
_cell.angle_alpha   90.00
_cell.angle_beta   90.00
_cell.angle_gamma   90.00
#
_symmetry.space_group_name_H-M   'P 1'
#
loop_
_entity.id
_entity.type
_entity.pdbx_description
1 polymer ?
#
loop_
_entity_poly.entity_id
_entity_poly.type
_entity_poly.pdbx_seq_one_letter_code
_entity_poly.pdbx_strand_id
1 'polypeptide(L)'
;MKINKYIENFASRGDERTIVTVGKAASITLYLTYIYLIIIMLYKIVLTKSFESAYSDVVLLILITVTYLISLKSNKDYSPEIPVSIRGKSLNLEVSKEGKKKRLIQYFKDSVVLSISISILNCLFSFYIDGKSFYKNTGFVKEIISLFIMLLAFSYLYEIIIKEKKVREYDKFLKTMEDVGEDT
;
A
#
# COMPACT_ATOMS: atom_id res chain seq x y z
N MET A 1 -35.73 -9.24 27.61
CA MET A 1 -34.38 -9.60 27.12
C MET A 1 -34.09 -9.17 25.67
N LYS A 2 -35.08 -9.07 24.75
CA LYS A 2 -34.86 -8.65 23.35
C LYS A 2 -34.57 -7.15 23.13
N ILE A 3 -35.01 -6.27 24.03
CA ILE A 3 -34.85 -4.81 23.91
C ILE A 3 -33.40 -4.38 24.16
N ASN A 4 -32.72 -4.96 25.16
CA ASN A 4 -31.30 -4.67 25.41
C ASN A 4 -30.41 -5.05 24.23
N LYS A 5 -30.67 -6.19 23.59
CA LYS A 5 -29.93 -6.65 22.39
C LYS A 5 -30.17 -5.75 21.18
N TYR A 6 -31.34 -5.13 21.09
CA TYR A 6 -31.69 -4.18 20.02
C TYR A 6 -31.02 -2.82 20.25
N ILE A 7 -30.94 -2.36 21.50
CA ILE A 7 -30.26 -1.11 21.89
C ILE A 7 -28.73 -1.26 21.76
N GLU A 8 -28.15 -2.40 22.14
CA GLU A 8 -26.73 -2.72 21.89
C GLU A 8 -26.40 -2.72 20.40
N ASN A 9 -27.23 -3.37 19.56
CA ASN A 9 -27.02 -3.39 18.11
C ASN A 9 -27.23 -2.02 17.45
N PHE A 10 -28.08 -1.15 18.01
CA PHE A 10 -28.25 0.23 17.50
C PHE A 10 -27.10 1.14 17.93
N ALA A 11 -26.63 0.99 19.17
CA ALA A 11 -25.45 1.68 19.68
C ALA A 11 -24.18 1.24 18.91
N SER A 12 -24.00 -0.07 18.68
CA SER A 12 -22.85 -0.59 17.92
C SER A 12 -22.86 -0.16 16.46
N ARG A 13 -24.03 -0.08 15.80
CA ARG A 13 -24.14 0.41 14.41
C ARG A 13 -23.84 1.91 14.26
N GLY A 14 -24.21 2.71 15.26
CA GLY A 14 -23.84 4.13 15.32
C GLY A 14 -22.33 4.30 15.53
N ASP A 15 -21.75 3.45 16.37
CA ASP A 15 -20.31 3.44 16.66
C ASP A 15 -19.50 2.96 15.45
N GLU A 16 -19.88 1.86 14.80
CA GLU A 16 -19.20 1.33 13.60
C GLU A 16 -19.12 2.36 12.46
N ARG A 17 -20.22 3.08 12.17
CA ARG A 17 -20.20 4.13 11.14
C ARG A 17 -19.31 5.30 11.53
N THR A 18 -19.27 5.64 12.81
CA THR A 18 -18.41 6.71 13.35
C THR A 18 -16.94 6.30 13.30
N ILE A 19 -16.60 5.10 13.76
CA ILE A 19 -15.24 4.53 13.71
C ILE A 19 -14.75 4.43 12.26
N VAL A 20 -15.59 3.99 11.32
CA VAL A 20 -15.24 3.95 9.88
C VAL A 20 -15.02 5.36 9.32
N THR A 21 -15.82 6.34 9.71
CA THR A 21 -15.70 7.73 9.22
C THR A 21 -14.45 8.40 9.80
N VAL A 22 -14.18 8.20 11.08
CA VAL A 22 -12.97 8.66 11.77
C VAL A 22 -11.73 7.98 11.18
N GLY A 23 -11.78 6.67 10.90
CA GLY A 23 -10.69 5.94 10.25
C GLY A 23 -10.39 6.46 8.83
N LYS A 24 -11.44 6.79 8.05
CA LYS A 24 -11.28 7.42 6.73
C LYS A 24 -10.68 8.83 6.84
N ALA A 25 -11.17 9.65 7.77
CA ALA A 25 -10.63 10.98 8.01
C ALA A 25 -9.15 10.92 8.43
N ALA A 26 -8.81 10.04 9.37
CA ALA A 26 -7.44 9.80 9.81
C ALA A 26 -6.54 9.37 8.64
N SER A 27 -7.01 8.46 7.78
CA SER A 27 -6.28 8.01 6.59
C SER A 27 -6.03 9.15 5.61
N ILE A 28 -7.01 10.02 5.38
CA ILE A 28 -6.87 11.21 4.52
C ILE A 28 -5.86 12.19 5.12
N THR A 29 -5.93 12.47 6.43
CA THR A 29 -4.97 13.34 7.11
C THR A 29 -3.56 12.79 7.01
N LEU A 30 -3.39 11.48 7.16
CA LEU A 30 -2.10 10.79 7.05
C LEU A 30 -1.54 10.91 5.62
N TYR A 31 -2.38 10.73 4.60
CA TYR A 31 -2.03 10.94 3.20
C TYR A 31 -1.59 12.38 2.90
N LEU A 32 -2.34 13.37 3.39
CA LEU A 32 -1.98 14.79 3.24
C LEU A 32 -0.67 15.12 3.95
N THR A 33 -0.43 14.54 5.13
CA THR A 33 0.81 14.72 5.89
C THR A 33 2.01 14.17 5.12
N TYR A 34 1.88 13.00 4.49
CA TYR A 34 2.93 12.45 3.64
C TYR A 34 3.26 13.38 2.47
N ILE A 35 2.24 13.87 1.75
CA ILE A 35 2.45 14.80 0.63
C ILE A 35 3.16 16.06 1.10
N TYR A 36 2.70 16.66 2.20
CA TYR A 36 3.29 17.87 2.76
C TYR A 36 4.76 17.69 3.12
N LEU A 37 5.11 16.59 3.79
CA LEU A 37 6.50 16.29 4.16
C LEU A 37 7.39 16.07 2.93
N ILE A 38 6.90 15.37 1.91
CA ILE A 38 7.63 15.19 0.66
C ILE A 38 7.91 16.53 -0.01
N ILE A 39 6.91 17.43 -0.09
CA ILE A 39 7.07 18.76 -0.69
C ILE A 39 8.11 19.58 0.09
N ILE A 40 8.05 19.60 1.42
CA ILE A 40 9.02 20.31 2.26
C ILE A 40 10.43 19.75 2.09
N MET A 41 10.56 18.43 2.07
CA MET A 41 11.83 17.76 1.88
C MET A 41 12.46 18.16 0.54
N LEU A 42 11.68 18.12 -0.55
CA LEU A 42 12.13 18.57 -1.87
C LEU A 42 12.51 20.05 -1.87
N TYR A 43 11.70 20.90 -1.24
CA TYR A 43 11.97 22.34 -1.12
C TYR A 43 13.28 22.62 -0.39
N LYS A 44 13.54 21.94 0.73
CA LYS A 44 14.80 22.07 1.49
C LYS A 44 16.01 21.59 0.69
N ILE A 45 15.89 20.45 0.00
CA ILE A 45 16.96 19.91 -0.85
C ILE A 45 17.29 20.90 -1.97
N VAL A 46 16.28 21.49 -2.62
CA VAL A 46 16.49 22.48 -3.69
C VAL A 46 17.17 23.75 -3.16
N LEU A 47 16.74 24.27 -2.02
CA LEU A 47 17.32 25.49 -1.44
C LEU A 47 18.75 25.30 -0.95
N THR A 48 19.01 24.22 -0.22
CA THR A 48 20.29 24.00 0.47
C THR A 48 21.28 23.21 -0.37
N LYS A 49 20.83 22.59 -1.47
CA LYS A 49 21.61 21.68 -2.32
C LYS A 49 22.29 20.54 -1.54
N SER A 50 21.80 20.23 -0.34
CA SER A 50 22.31 19.18 0.52
C SER A 50 21.16 18.32 1.03
N PHE A 51 21.37 17.01 1.04
CA PHE A 51 20.40 16.04 1.55
C PHE A 51 20.35 16.05 3.09
N GLU A 52 21.41 16.51 3.76
CA GLU A 52 21.48 16.54 5.22
C GLU A 52 20.40 17.42 5.85
N SER A 53 20.02 18.50 5.16
CA SER A 53 18.96 19.42 5.60
C SER A 53 17.57 18.76 5.67
N ALA A 54 17.38 17.67 4.93
CA ALA A 54 16.15 16.89 4.84
C ALA A 54 16.12 15.67 5.79
N TYR A 55 17.20 15.39 6.51
CA TYR A 55 17.31 14.16 7.32
C TYR A 55 16.20 14.06 8.40
N SER A 56 15.88 15.19 9.03
CA SER A 56 14.79 15.25 10.03
C SER A 56 13.42 14.91 9.45
N ASP A 57 13.14 15.33 8.21
CA ASP A 57 11.87 15.03 7.53
C ASP A 57 11.78 13.55 7.14
N VAL A 58 12.91 12.95 6.72
CA VAL A 58 13.01 11.51 6.45
C VAL A 58 12.76 10.68 7.71
N VAL A 59 13.37 11.07 8.84
CA VAL A 59 13.14 10.40 10.13
C VAL A 59 11.67 10.51 10.53
N LEU A 60 11.05 11.69 10.35
CA LEU A 60 9.64 11.89 10.68
C LEU A 60 8.72 11.01 9.81
N LEU A 61 9.00 10.90 8.50
CA LEU A 61 8.28 10.02 7.59
C LEU A 61 8.32 8.55 8.05
N ILE A 62 9.50 8.07 8.44
CA ILE A 62 9.69 6.71 8.96
C ILE A 62 8.90 6.52 10.26
N LEU A 63 8.97 7.50 11.17
CA LEU A 63 8.33 7.42 12.48
C LEU A 63 6.80 7.39 12.36
N ILE A 64 6.22 8.23 11.49
CA ILE A 64 4.78 8.19 11.17
C ILE A 64 4.40 6.81 10.61
N THR A 65 5.19 6.28 9.68
CA THR A 65 4.94 4.97 9.06
C THR A 65 4.94 3.86 10.11
N VAL A 66 5.95 3.82 10.99
CA VAL A 66 6.07 2.81 12.04
C VAL A 66 4.91 2.91 13.02
N THR A 67 4.55 4.12 13.46
CA THR A 67 3.46 4.35 14.40
C THR A 67 2.12 3.90 13.80
N TYR A 68 1.88 4.21 12.52
CA TYR A 68 0.71 3.75 11.79
C TYR A 68 0.65 2.22 11.68
N LEU A 69 1.75 1.56 11.33
CA LEU A 69 1.82 0.11 11.24
C LEU A 69 1.55 -0.58 12.59
N ILE A 70 2.06 -0.02 13.70
CA ILE A 70 1.78 -0.51 15.05
C ILE A 70 0.29 -0.37 15.37
N SER A 71 -0.30 0.81 15.11
CA SER A 71 -1.73 1.04 15.33
C SER A 71 -2.60 0.08 14.52
N LEU A 72 -2.24 -0.17 13.26
CA LEU A 72 -2.99 -1.06 12.37
C LEU A 72 -2.93 -2.52 12.84
N LYS A 73 -1.79 -2.94 13.42
CA LYS A 73 -1.63 -4.28 14.02
C LYS A 73 -2.40 -4.43 15.34
N SER A 74 -2.63 -3.34 16.06
CA SER A 74 -3.37 -3.34 17.33
C SER A 74 -4.89 -3.44 17.13
N ASN A 75 -5.42 -2.92 16.02
CA ASN A 75 -6.85 -2.96 15.69
C ASN A 75 -7.23 -4.25 14.93
N LYS A 76 -7.09 -5.41 15.58
CA LYS A 76 -7.41 -6.73 15.00
C LYS A 76 -8.90 -6.99 14.75
N ASP A 77 -9.79 -6.13 15.23
CA ASP A 77 -11.25 -6.33 15.17
C ASP A 77 -11.89 -5.88 13.83
N TYR A 78 -11.09 -5.37 12.89
CA TYR A 78 -11.58 -5.04 11.57
C TYR A 78 -11.64 -6.26 10.66
N SER A 79 -12.81 -6.49 10.04
CA SER A 79 -12.97 -7.41 8.91
C SER A 79 -11.79 -7.23 7.94
N PRO A 80 -11.11 -8.32 7.53
CA PRO A 80 -10.01 -8.21 6.58
C PRO A 80 -10.51 -7.47 5.34
N GLU A 81 -9.74 -6.48 4.88
CA GLU A 81 -10.09 -5.72 3.70
C GLU A 81 -10.14 -6.62 2.47
N ILE A 82 -11.10 -6.36 1.57
CA ILE A 82 -11.18 -7.07 0.30
C ILE A 82 -9.86 -6.85 -0.44
N PRO A 83 -9.14 -7.93 -0.81
CA PRO A 83 -7.84 -7.80 -1.43
C PRO A 83 -8.01 -7.22 -2.85
N VAL A 84 -7.40 -6.07 -3.08
CA VAL A 84 -7.47 -5.31 -4.34
C VAL A 84 -6.12 -5.24 -5.06
N SER A 85 -6.17 -5.10 -6.38
CA SER A 85 -5.04 -4.74 -7.23
C SER A 85 -4.64 -3.27 -7.04
N ILE A 86 -3.48 -2.87 -7.56
CA ILE A 86 -3.03 -1.46 -7.55
C ILE A 86 -4.06 -0.54 -8.22
N ARG A 87 -4.83 -1.06 -9.18
CA ARG A 87 -5.89 -0.34 -9.90
C ARG A 87 -7.22 -0.30 -9.16
N GLY A 88 -7.28 -0.76 -7.91
CA GLY A 88 -8.49 -0.81 -7.10
C GLY A 88 -9.49 -1.91 -7.49
N LYS A 89 -9.17 -2.76 -8.48
CA LYS A 89 -10.02 -3.91 -8.82
C LYS A 89 -9.87 -5.02 -7.79
N SER A 90 -10.96 -5.61 -7.33
CA SER A 90 -10.93 -6.79 -6.46
C SER A 90 -10.18 -7.93 -7.13
N LEU A 91 -9.36 -8.64 -6.34
CA LEU A 91 -8.67 -9.84 -6.78
C LEU A 91 -9.64 -11.02 -6.83
N ASN A 92 -9.37 -11.99 -7.69
CA ASN A 92 -10.15 -13.22 -7.71
C ASN A 92 -9.94 -14.00 -6.40
N LEU A 93 -11.00 -14.14 -5.60
CA LEU A 93 -11.00 -14.83 -4.31
C LEU A 93 -11.06 -16.36 -4.44
N GLU A 94 -11.36 -16.89 -5.63
CA GLU A 94 -11.45 -18.33 -5.86
C GLU A 94 -10.15 -19.06 -5.46
N VAL A 95 -10.28 -20.10 -4.63
CA VAL A 95 -9.16 -20.94 -4.18
C VAL A 95 -8.70 -21.91 -5.29
N SER A 96 -9.43 -22.00 -6.39
CA SER A 96 -9.12 -22.87 -7.53
C SER A 96 -7.74 -22.56 -8.15
N LYS A 97 -7.14 -23.55 -8.81
CA LYS A 97 -5.88 -23.37 -9.56
C LYS A 97 -5.99 -22.27 -10.61
N GLU A 98 -7.16 -22.14 -11.23
CA GLU A 98 -7.45 -21.09 -12.21
C GLU A 98 -7.52 -19.70 -11.57
N GLY A 99 -8.17 -19.59 -10.41
CA GLY A 99 -8.21 -18.37 -9.62
C GLY A 99 -6.81 -17.89 -9.23
N LYS A 100 -5.96 -18.80 -8.76
CA LYS A 100 -4.55 -18.52 -8.46
C LYS A 100 -3.77 -18.04 -9.68
N LYS A 101 -3.95 -18.67 -10.85
CA LYS A 101 -3.29 -18.24 -12.10
C LYS A 101 -3.70 -16.82 -12.50
N LYS A 102 -5.00 -16.48 -12.40
CA LYS A 102 -5.51 -15.13 -12.66
C LYS A 102 -4.89 -14.10 -11.71
N ARG A 103 -4.76 -14.43 -10.42
CA ARG A 103 -4.10 -13.57 -9.42
C ARG A 103 -2.61 -13.35 -9.72
N LEU A 104 -1.86 -14.40 -10.05
CA LEU A 104 -0.44 -14.28 -10.40
C LEU A 104 -0.21 -13.36 -11.61
N ILE A 105 -1.07 -13.47 -12.64
CA ILE A 105 -1.03 -12.57 -13.80
C ILE A 105 -1.28 -11.12 -13.36
N GLN A 106 -2.24 -10.90 -12.45
CA GLN A 106 -2.51 -9.57 -11.93
C GLN A 106 -1.33 -9.02 -11.10
N TYR A 107 -0.71 -9.84 -10.25
CA TYR A 107 0.47 -9.44 -9.48
C TYR A 107 1.63 -9.06 -10.39
N PHE A 108 1.85 -9.82 -11.46
CA PHE A 108 2.85 -9.49 -12.46
C PHE A 108 2.55 -8.16 -13.15
N LYS A 109 1.31 -7.92 -13.58
CA LYS A 109 0.90 -6.64 -14.18
C LYS A 109 1.09 -5.46 -13.23
N ASP A 110 0.68 -5.61 -11.98
CA ASP A 110 0.84 -4.60 -10.92
C ASP A 110 2.33 -4.27 -10.71
N SER A 111 3.18 -5.31 -10.66
CA SER A 111 4.64 -5.19 -10.52
C SER A 111 5.29 -4.49 -11.71
N VAL A 112 4.87 -4.81 -12.93
CA VAL A 112 5.36 -4.13 -14.15
C VAL A 112 5.03 -2.64 -14.10
N VAL A 113 3.80 -2.28 -13.75
CA VAL A 113 3.38 -0.87 -13.64
C VAL A 113 4.26 -0.15 -12.62
N LEU A 114 4.44 -0.74 -11.43
CA LEU A 114 5.25 -0.14 -10.37
C LEU A 114 6.72 0.04 -10.79
N SER A 115 7.32 -0.99 -11.39
CA SER A 115 8.70 -0.90 -11.87
C SER A 115 8.88 0.14 -12.95
N ILE A 116 7.96 0.23 -13.93
CA ILE A 116 8.00 1.29 -14.96
C ILE A 116 7.90 2.66 -14.30
N SER A 117 6.95 2.88 -13.38
CA SER A 117 6.77 4.15 -12.71
C SER A 117 8.02 4.60 -11.95
N ILE A 118 8.64 3.69 -11.18
CA ILE A 118 9.86 3.99 -10.42
C ILE A 118 11.04 4.23 -11.37
N SER A 119 11.20 3.44 -12.43
CA SER A 119 12.26 3.63 -13.42
C SER A 119 12.15 4.99 -14.13
N ILE A 120 10.93 5.43 -14.48
CA ILE A 120 10.69 6.77 -15.05
C ILE A 120 11.05 7.86 -14.04
N LEU A 121 10.60 7.72 -12.79
CA LEU A 121 10.89 8.68 -11.73
C LEU A 121 12.41 8.80 -11.50
N ASN A 122 13.12 7.67 -11.46
CA ASN A 122 14.58 7.64 -11.34
C ASN A 122 15.27 8.34 -12.52
N CYS A 123 14.80 8.10 -13.75
CA CYS A 123 15.29 8.78 -14.94
C CYS A 123 15.10 10.31 -14.85
N LEU A 124 13.95 10.78 -14.37
CA LEU A 124 13.68 12.20 -14.16
C LEU A 124 14.59 12.81 -13.08
N PHE A 125 14.82 12.10 -11.98
CA PHE A 125 15.73 12.55 -10.92
C PHE A 125 17.17 12.64 -11.40
N SER A 126 17.66 11.61 -12.07
CA SER A 126 19.01 11.62 -12.65
C SER A 126 19.17 12.72 -13.69
N PHE A 127 18.15 12.98 -14.52
CA PHE A 127 18.16 14.11 -15.45
C PHE A 127 18.21 15.47 -14.72
N TYR A 128 17.50 15.61 -13.60
CA TYR A 128 17.49 16.85 -12.81
C TYR A 128 18.83 17.10 -12.10
N ILE A 129 19.47 16.05 -11.58
CA ILE A 129 20.74 16.14 -10.83
C ILE A 129 21.94 16.30 -11.79
N ASP A 130 22.06 15.41 -12.78
CA ASP A 130 23.24 15.34 -13.65
C ASP A 130 23.09 16.17 -14.94
N GLY A 131 21.91 16.72 -15.20
CA GLY A 131 21.64 17.62 -16.33
C GLY A 131 22.10 17.05 -17.68
N LYS A 132 22.91 17.83 -18.42
CA LYS A 132 23.32 17.51 -19.80
C LYS A 132 24.38 16.40 -19.92
N SER A 133 24.97 15.92 -18.82
CA SER A 133 25.88 14.77 -18.86
C SER A 133 25.15 13.42 -18.84
N PHE A 134 23.88 13.42 -18.44
CA PHE A 134 23.05 12.24 -18.28
C PHE A 134 22.97 11.34 -19.52
N TYR A 135 22.68 11.92 -20.69
CA TYR A 135 22.54 11.16 -21.95
C TYR A 135 23.89 10.75 -22.57
N LYS A 136 25.01 11.23 -22.01
CA LYS A 136 26.36 10.88 -22.49
C LYS A 136 26.93 9.64 -21.79
N ASN A 137 26.32 9.21 -20.69
CA ASN A 137 26.73 7.98 -20.01
C ASN A 137 26.19 6.76 -20.79
N THR A 138 27.07 6.06 -21.48
CA THR A 138 26.73 4.84 -22.24
C THR A 138 26.31 3.67 -21.34
N GLY A 139 26.68 3.69 -20.05
CA GLY A 139 26.25 2.71 -19.05
C GLY A 139 24.83 2.92 -18.54
N PHE A 140 24.24 4.10 -18.77
CA PHE A 140 22.95 4.49 -18.21
C PHE A 140 21.81 3.55 -18.59
N VAL A 141 21.74 3.15 -19.86
CA VAL A 141 20.69 2.22 -20.34
C VAL A 141 20.78 0.88 -19.61
N LYS A 142 22.01 0.38 -19.41
CA LYS A 142 22.25 -0.87 -18.67
C LYS A 142 21.82 -0.74 -17.21
N GLU A 143 22.12 0.40 -16.58
CA GLU A 143 21.73 0.70 -15.20
C GLU A 143 20.21 0.76 -15.04
N ILE A 144 19.48 1.47 -15.92
CA ILE A 144 18.01 1.49 -15.86
C ILE A 144 17.43 0.10 -16.05
N ILE A 145 17.90 -0.66 -17.04
CA ILE A 145 17.38 -2.00 -17.32
C ILE A 145 17.64 -2.91 -16.11
N SER A 146 18.84 -2.84 -15.52
CA SER A 146 19.16 -3.60 -14.31
C SER A 146 18.27 -3.23 -13.14
N LEU A 147 18.05 -1.93 -12.91
CA LEU A 147 17.15 -1.43 -11.88
C LEU A 147 15.71 -1.88 -12.12
N PHE A 148 15.23 -1.80 -13.37
CA PHE A 148 13.90 -2.23 -13.76
C PHE A 148 13.67 -3.73 -13.47
N ILE A 149 14.60 -4.59 -13.87
CA ILE A 149 14.53 -6.04 -13.63
C ILE A 149 14.54 -6.34 -12.14
N MET A 150 15.42 -5.67 -11.38
CA MET A 150 15.50 -5.84 -9.93
C MET A 150 14.20 -5.44 -9.24
N LEU A 151 13.65 -4.27 -9.58
CA LEU A 151 12.38 -3.78 -9.03
C LEU A 151 11.22 -4.69 -9.43
N LEU A 152 11.21 -5.21 -10.67
CA LEU A 152 10.17 -6.13 -11.14
C LEU A 152 10.20 -7.42 -10.34
N ALA A 153 11.37 -8.02 -10.13
CA ALA A 153 11.50 -9.24 -9.33
C ALA A 153 11.08 -9.01 -7.88
N PHE A 154 11.56 -7.92 -7.26
CA PHE A 154 11.26 -7.62 -5.86
C PHE A 154 9.78 -7.31 -5.63
N SER A 155 9.20 -6.43 -6.45
CA SER A 155 7.77 -6.08 -6.36
C SER A 155 6.88 -7.29 -6.63
N TYR A 156 7.23 -8.14 -7.59
CA TYR A 156 6.46 -9.35 -7.87
C TYR A 156 6.47 -10.35 -6.71
N LEU A 157 7.65 -10.60 -6.11
CA LEU A 157 7.75 -11.44 -4.93
C LEU A 157 6.98 -10.87 -3.74
N TYR A 158 7.10 -9.56 -3.51
CA TYR A 158 6.35 -8.87 -2.47
C TYR A 158 4.83 -9.03 -2.66
N GLU A 159 4.33 -8.80 -3.87
CA GLU A 159 2.92 -8.93 -4.21
C GLU A 159 2.42 -10.36 -3.99
N ILE A 160 3.19 -11.37 -4.42
CA ILE A 160 2.86 -12.78 -4.16
C ILE A 160 2.73 -13.04 -2.66
N ILE A 161 3.72 -12.65 -1.86
CA ILE A 161 3.75 -12.99 -0.44
C ILE A 161 2.61 -12.29 0.31
N ILE A 162 2.47 -10.98 0.11
CA ILE A 162 1.53 -10.15 0.87
C ILE A 162 0.09 -10.35 0.37
N LYS A 163 -0.16 -10.26 -0.94
CA LYS A 163 -1.54 -10.36 -1.46
C LYS A 163 -2.09 -11.78 -1.34
N GLU A 164 -1.29 -12.83 -1.50
CA GLU A 164 -1.81 -14.20 -1.24
C GLU A 164 -2.10 -14.42 0.24
N LYS A 165 -1.31 -13.83 1.15
CA LYS A 165 -1.62 -13.90 2.58
C LYS A 165 -2.98 -13.23 2.87
N LYS A 166 -3.21 -12.03 2.34
CA LYS A 166 -4.49 -11.31 2.47
C LYS A 166 -5.67 -12.08 1.87
N VAL A 167 -5.50 -12.69 0.69
CA VAL A 167 -6.56 -13.51 0.06
C VAL A 167 -6.91 -14.71 0.94
N ARG A 168 -5.92 -15.38 1.55
CA ARG A 168 -6.19 -16.51 2.47
C ARG A 168 -6.84 -16.08 3.78
N GLU A 169 -6.45 -14.93 4.32
CA GLU A 169 -7.10 -14.37 5.52
C GLU A 169 -8.56 -14.02 5.24
N TYR A 170 -8.83 -13.42 4.08
CA TYR A 170 -10.19 -13.10 3.64
C TYR A 170 -11.04 -14.35 3.37
N ASP A 171 -10.49 -15.38 2.71
CA ASP A 171 -11.18 -16.66 2.49
C ASP A 171 -11.53 -17.37 3.80
N LYS A 172 -10.62 -17.37 4.79
CA LYS A 172 -10.90 -17.92 6.13
C LYS A 172 -12.03 -17.15 6.83
N PHE A 173 -12.03 -15.84 6.70
CA PHE A 173 -13.08 -14.98 7.25
C PHE A 173 -14.44 -15.29 6.63
N LEU A 174 -14.51 -15.44 5.29
CA LEU A 174 -15.75 -15.83 4.61
C LEU A 174 -16.30 -17.17 5.10
N LYS A 175 -15.45 -18.20 5.20
CA LYS A 175 -15.87 -19.52 5.70
C LYS A 175 -16.40 -19.47 7.12
N THR A 176 -15.74 -18.71 7.99
CA THR A 176 -16.21 -18.52 9.38
C THR A 176 -17.59 -17.88 9.42
N MET A 177 -17.91 -16.98 8.48
CA MET A 177 -19.23 -16.34 8.40
C MET A 177 -20.30 -17.26 7.80
N GLU A 178 -19.94 -18.11 6.83
CA GLU A 178 -20.84 -19.12 6.26
C GLU A 178 -21.23 -20.17 7.31
N ASP A 179 -20.26 -20.71 8.05
CA ASP A 179 -20.49 -21.72 9.10
C ASP A 179 -21.41 -21.20 10.22
N VAL A 180 -21.26 -19.93 10.62
CA VAL A 180 -22.11 -19.28 11.64
C VAL A 180 -23.54 -19.04 11.15
N GLY A 181 -23.74 -18.90 9.83
CA GLY A 181 -25.04 -18.68 9.22
C GLY A 181 -25.88 -19.93 9.05
N GLU A 182 -25.27 -21.13 9.01
CA GLU A 182 -25.99 -22.41 8.89
C GLU A 182 -26.54 -22.91 10.25
N ASP A 183 -26.00 -22.44 11.37
CA ASP A 183 -26.42 -22.81 12.73
C ASP A 183 -27.59 -21.96 13.29
N THR A 184 -28.15 -21.03 12.50
CA THR A 184 -29.28 -20.14 12.88
C THR A 184 -30.49 -20.31 11.99
#